data_AF-A0A9D5JDX9-F1
#
_entry.id   AF-A0A9D5JDX9-F1
#
_cell.length_a   1.000
_cell.length_b   1.000
_cell.length_c   1.000
_cell.angle_alpha   90.00
_cell.angle_beta   90.00
_cell.angle_gamma   90.00
#
_symmetry.space_group_name_H-M   'P 1'
#
loop_
_entity.id
_entity.type
_entity.pdbx_description
1 polymer ?
#
loop_
_entity_poly.entity_id
_entity_poly.type
_entity_poly.pdbx_seq_one_letter_code
_entity_poly.pdbx_strand_id
1 'polypeptide(L)' 'MPGIKVFTSLEEALAAGYKIYERTADGYLVRRDNGTQLALAIVLPKKPDLQTSTP' A
#
# COMPACT_ATOMS: atom_id res chain seq x y z
N MET A 1 -2.36 17.44 6.60
CA MET A 1 -1.57 16.64 7.55
C MET A 1 -0.63 15.76 6.72
N PRO A 2 0.70 15.96 6.78
CA PRO A 2 1.62 15.02 6.15
C PRO A 2 1.63 13.74 6.99
N GLY A 3 1.20 12.64 6.41
CA GLY A 3 1.17 11.34 7.05
C GLY A 3 1.30 10.25 6.00
N ILE A 4 2.12 9.23 6.29
CA ILE A 4 2.20 8.03 5.47
C ILE A 4 0.95 7.20 5.77
N LYS A 5 0.12 6.95 4.76
CA LYS A 5 -1.05 6.08 4.91
C LYS A 5 -0.65 4.65 4.57
N VAL A 6 -1.15 3.66 5.29
CA VAL A 6 -0.94 2.25 4.93
C VAL A 6 -2.28 1.68 4.53
N PHE A 7 -2.35 1.05 3.37
CA PHE A 7 -3.55 0.40 2.87
C PHE A 7 -3.42 -1.11 3.05
N THR A 8 -4.55 -1.76 3.34
CA THR A 8 -4.58 -3.22 3.53
C THR A 8 -4.68 -3.98 2.21
N SER A 9 -5.14 -3.30 1.15
CA SER A 9 -5.22 -3.85 -0.20
C SER A 9 -4.93 -2.76 -1.26
N LEU A 10 -4.50 -3.21 -2.43
CA LEU A 10 -4.23 -2.30 -3.55
C LEU A 10 -5.53 -1.69 -4.07
N GLU A 11 -6.62 -2.45 -4.05
CA GLU A 11 -7.94 -2.02 -4.50
C GLU A 11 -8.48 -0.85 -3.65
N GLU A 12 -8.31 -0.92 -2.33
CA GLU A 12 -8.65 0.18 -1.40
C GLU A 12 -7.86 1.46 -1.74
N ALA A 13 -6.56 1.32 -2.02
CA ALA A 13 -5.71 2.44 -2.40
C ALA A 13 -6.15 3.08 -3.72
N LEU A 14 -6.45 2.26 -4.72
CA LEU A 14 -6.93 2.72 -6.04
C LEU A 14 -8.29 3.39 -5.94
N ALA A 15 -9.23 2.83 -5.16
CA ALA A 15 -10.54 3.43 -4.89
C ALA A 15 -10.40 4.78 -4.16
N ALA A 16 -9.41 4.91 -3.28
CA ALA A 16 -9.06 6.17 -2.63
C ALA A 16 -8.32 7.17 -3.56
N GLY A 17 -8.17 6.86 -4.84
CA GLY A 17 -7.56 7.74 -5.86
C GLY A 17 -6.03 7.77 -5.83
N TYR A 18 -5.39 6.82 -5.14
CA TYR A 18 -3.95 6.66 -5.23
C TYR A 18 -3.60 5.92 -6.52
N LYS A 19 -2.42 6.20 -7.08
CA LYS A 19 -1.87 5.53 -8.25
C LYS A 19 -0.60 4.80 -7.86
N ILE A 20 -0.36 3.64 -8.46
CA ILE A 20 0.89 2.90 -8.25
C ILE A 20 2.04 3.78 -8.73
N TYR A 21 2.98 4.01 -7.82
CA TYR A 21 4.24 4.69 -8.10
C TYR A 21 5.34 3.66 -8.33
N GLU A 22 5.43 2.66 -7.45
CA GLU A 22 6.45 1.62 -7.52
C GLU A 22 5.89 0.27 -7.04
N ARG A 23 6.36 -0.83 -7.63
CA ARG A 23 6.08 -2.19 -7.18
C ARG A 23 7.34 -2.73 -6.50
N THR A 24 7.22 -3.16 -5.26
CA THR A 24 8.32 -3.77 -4.49
C THR A 24 8.04 -5.26 -4.30
N ALA A 25 9.05 -6.04 -3.90
CA ALA A 25 8.90 -7.47 -3.63
C ALA A 25 7.84 -7.76 -2.55
N ASP A 26 7.70 -6.83 -1.60
CA ASP A 26 6.79 -6.90 -0.46
C ASP A 26 5.53 -6.03 -0.63
N GLY A 27 5.22 -5.50 -1.83
CA GLY A 27 3.99 -4.74 -2.03
C GLY A 27 4.01 -3.61 -3.07
N TYR A 28 3.20 -2.59 -2.81
CA TYR A 28 3.02 -1.45 -3.72
C TYR A 28 3.23 -0.13 -2.99
N LEU A 29 4.10 0.70 -3.54
CA LEU A 29 4.20 2.10 -3.18
C LEU A 29 3.23 2.86 -4.08
N VAL A 30 2.29 3.57 -3.47
CA VAL A 30 1.26 4.32 -4.18
C VAL A 30 1.33 5.79 -3.79
N ARG A 31 1.04 6.67 -4.73
CA ARG A 31 1.02 8.11 -4.53
C ARG A 31 -0.30 8.71 -4.96
N ARG A 32 -0.74 9.75 -4.27
CA ARG A 32 -1.85 10.60 -4.70
C ARG A 32 -1.39 12.05 -4.72
N ASP A 33 -1.61 12.69 -5.87
CA ASP A 33 -1.38 14.10 -6.05
C ASP A 33 -2.69 14.85 -5.76
N ASN A 34 -2.69 15.70 -4.74
CA ASN A 34 -3.82 16.57 -4.40
C ASN A 34 -3.52 18.05 -4.74
N GLY A 35 -2.65 18.32 -5.71
CA GLY A 35 -2.25 19.65 -6.18
C GLY A 35 -1.26 20.37 -5.27
N THR A 36 -1.50 20.37 -3.95
CA THR A 36 -0.63 21.03 -2.96
C THR A 36 0.04 20.06 -1.98
N GLN A 37 -0.37 18.79 -1.99
CA GLN A 37 0.16 17.75 -1.10
C GLN A 37 0.35 16.45 -1.85
N LEU A 38 1.55 15.87 -1.71
CA LEU A 38 1.86 14.51 -2.14
C LEU A 38 1.59 13.57 -0.97
N ALA A 39 0.64 12.65 -1.14
CA ALA A 39 0.38 11.60 -0.18
C ALA A 39 1.04 10.30 -0.66
N LEU A 40 1.90 9.71 0.19
CA LEU A 40 2.54 8.42 -0.06
C LEU A 40 1.84 7.35 0.78
N ALA A 41 1.64 6.18 0.18
CA ALA A 41 1.12 5.03 0.91
C ALA A 41 1.77 3.71 0.48
N ILE A 42 1.77 2.76 1.41
CA ILE A 42 2.30 1.42 1.19
C ILE A 42 1.13 0.43 1.26
N VAL A 43 1.07 -0.48 0.30
CA VAL A 43 0.18 -1.63 0.30
C VAL A 43 1.03 -2.86 0.55
N LEU A 44 0.87 -3.50 1.70
CA LEU A 44 1.51 -4.79 1.97
C LEU A 44 0.56 -5.90 1.49
N PRO A 45 1.01 -6.86 0.67
CA PRO A 45 0.24 -8.06 0.43
C PRO A 45 0.08 -8.75 1.78
N LYS A 46 -1.13 -9.23 2.06
CA LYS A 46 -1.36 -10.09 3.23
C LYS A 46 -0.35 -11.23 3.12
N LYS A 47 0.69 -11.23 3.97
CA LYS A 47 1.59 -12.38 4.05
C LYS A 47 0.67 -13.58 4.29
N PRO A 48 0.77 -14.66 3.49
CA PRO A 48 0.17 -15.90 3.92
C PRO A 48 0.75 -16.14 5.30
N ASP A 49 -0.11 -16.22 6.31
CA ASP A 49 0.29 -16.69 7.63
C ASP A 49 1.20 -17.89 7.38
N LEU A 50 2.47 -17.79 7.79
CA LEU A 50 3.31 -18.96 7.88
C LEU A 50 2.59 -19.86 8.87
N GLN A 51 1.74 -20.75 8.35
CA GLN A 51 1.28 -21.91 9.09
C GLN A 51 2.56 -22.61 9.50
N THR A 52 2.91 -22.48 10.78
CA THR A 52 3.81 -23.39 11.44
C THR A 52 3.18 -24.77 11.33
N SER A 53 3.42 -25.45 10.21
CA SER A 53 3.38 -26.89 10.11
C SER A 53 4.49 -27.40 11.01
N THR A 54 4.17 -27.53 12.29
CA THR A 54 4.96 -28.36 13.18
C THR A 54 4.61 -29.82 12.84
N PRO A 55 5.61 -30.68 12.55
CA PRO A 55 5.41 -32.08 12.19
C PRO A 55 4.86 -32.92 13.34
#